data_AF-A0A8I0LWN8-F1
#
_entry.id   AF-A0A8I0LWN8-F1
#
_cell.length_a   1.000
_cell.length_b   1.000
_cell.length_c   1.000
_cell.angle_alpha   90.00
_cell.angle_beta   90.00
_cell.angle_gamma   90.00
#
_symmetry.space_group_name_H-M   'P 1'
#
loop_
_entity.id
_entity.type
_entity.pdbx_description
1 polymer ?
#
loop_
_entity_poly.entity_id
_entity_poly.type
_entity_poly.pdbx_seq_one_letter_code
_entity_poly.pdbx_strand_id
1 'polypeptide(L)'
;MIDPNHLHHTSTPSSVWRVGRRPNPWDWAPWRYASADTGTFSGRWDSPDPHTYRTTYAATEPQGALLEVLARFRPDPSLVAAMTEIETDEADQALYPTQPAGTVPAEWFAARLLTRASLAGSYLDIAHSETVAGLWGEFAHIAIAEHGLADFDGSALQNAHVRPLTQAISARVYRMTTDDDVPFFDGIRFLSRFGADQELWTVFEQPDDTSTSKLLSEIQTMNVSESDHDVAKAMKTLGLTPDED
;
A
#
# COMPACT_ATOMS: atom_id res chain seq x y z
N MET A 1 23.35 11.05 -12.04
CA MET A 1 23.20 10.21 -10.84
C MET A 1 22.44 11.04 -9.83
N ILE A 2 21.32 10.55 -9.30
CA ILE A 2 20.56 11.25 -8.25
C ILE A 2 21.45 11.48 -7.02
N ASP A 3 21.49 12.72 -6.54
CA ASP A 3 22.09 13.08 -5.25
C ASP A 3 21.03 12.96 -4.16
N PRO A 4 21.15 12.02 -3.20
CA PRO A 4 20.15 11.83 -2.15
C PRO A 4 19.98 13.05 -1.24
N ASN A 5 20.99 13.93 -1.13
CA ASN A 5 20.89 15.14 -0.31
C ASN A 5 19.94 16.20 -0.90
N HIS A 6 19.58 16.08 -2.18
CA HIS A 6 18.58 16.93 -2.83
C HIS A 6 17.18 16.32 -2.84
N LEU A 7 17.00 15.18 -2.18
CA LEU A 7 15.69 14.57 -1.98
C LEU A 7 15.12 14.96 -0.62
N HIS A 8 13.81 15.07 -0.54
CA HIS A 8 13.15 15.59 0.65
C HIS A 8 12.96 14.51 1.71
N HIS A 9 13.58 14.70 2.88
CA HIS A 9 13.28 13.91 4.07
C HIS A 9 12.00 14.40 4.74
N THR A 10 11.21 13.48 5.29
CA THR A 10 10.07 13.82 6.14
C THR A 10 10.25 13.31 7.56
N SER A 11 9.67 14.03 8.52
CA SER A 11 9.57 13.57 9.91
C SER A 11 8.60 12.41 10.02
N THR A 12 8.94 11.37 10.77
CA THR A 12 8.00 10.29 11.05
C THR A 12 6.85 10.75 11.95
N PRO A 13 5.63 10.23 11.75
CA PRO A 13 4.54 10.43 12.69
C PRO A 13 4.84 9.69 13.99
N SER A 14 4.22 10.10 15.10
CA SER A 14 4.39 9.42 16.39
C SER A 14 3.99 7.95 16.35
N SER A 15 3.02 7.60 15.50
CA SER A 15 2.63 6.21 15.27
C SER A 15 2.04 6.02 13.89
N VAL A 16 2.13 4.78 13.41
CA VAL A 16 1.52 4.31 12.16
C VAL A 16 0.64 3.10 12.40
N TRP A 17 -0.23 2.83 11.42
CA TRP A 17 -1.27 1.84 11.47
C TRP A 17 -1.20 0.90 10.28
N ARG A 18 -1.50 -0.37 10.51
CA ARG A 18 -1.53 -1.40 9.47
C ARG A 18 -2.69 -2.34 9.73
N VAL A 19 -3.34 -2.77 8.65
CA VAL A 19 -4.25 -3.91 8.68
C VAL A 19 -3.53 -5.09 8.03
N GLY A 20 -3.37 -6.18 8.78
CA GLY A 20 -2.67 -7.37 8.28
C GLY A 20 -3.29 -8.66 8.80
N ARG A 21 -2.82 -9.78 8.26
CA ARG A 21 -3.32 -11.11 8.67
C ARG A 21 -2.78 -11.48 10.05
N ARG A 22 -3.58 -12.25 10.79
CA ARG A 22 -3.14 -12.92 12.02
C ARG A 22 -1.95 -13.86 11.76
N PRO A 23 -1.13 -14.15 12.80
CA PRO A 23 -1.16 -13.54 14.13
C PRO A 23 -0.38 -12.24 14.22
N ASN A 24 0.58 -12.00 13.31
CA ASN A 24 1.55 -10.91 13.39
C ASN A 24 1.49 -10.04 12.12
N PRO A 25 0.67 -8.97 12.09
CA PRO A 25 0.51 -8.12 10.92
C PRO A 25 1.79 -7.43 10.42
N TRP A 26 2.72 -7.14 11.33
CA TRP A 26 3.97 -6.45 11.04
C TRP A 26 5.10 -7.36 10.57
N ASP A 27 4.92 -8.69 10.66
CA ASP A 27 5.93 -9.62 10.15
C ASP A 27 6.09 -9.45 8.64
N TRP A 28 7.34 -9.52 8.19
CA TRP A 28 7.68 -9.51 6.79
C TRP A 28 6.95 -10.62 6.04
N ALA A 29 6.38 -10.30 4.89
CA ALA A 29 5.73 -11.29 4.04
C ALA A 29 6.72 -12.43 3.72
N PRO A 30 6.37 -13.71 3.99
CA PRO A 30 7.22 -14.82 3.61
C PRO A 30 7.45 -14.87 2.09
N TRP A 31 8.70 -15.10 1.66
CA TRP A 31 9.08 -15.18 0.24
C TRP A 31 8.29 -16.23 -0.56
N ARG A 32 7.72 -17.25 0.09
CA ARG A 32 6.81 -18.22 -0.55
C ARG A 32 5.54 -17.58 -1.15
N TYR A 33 5.22 -16.35 -0.76
CA TYR A 33 4.10 -15.58 -1.31
C TYR A 33 4.53 -14.60 -2.40
N ALA A 34 5.82 -14.49 -2.70
CA ALA A 34 6.27 -13.83 -3.91
C ALA A 34 5.79 -14.62 -5.13
N SER A 35 5.66 -13.93 -6.26
CA SER A 35 5.33 -14.56 -7.54
C SER A 35 6.32 -15.68 -7.85
N ALA A 36 5.80 -16.86 -8.22
CA ALA A 36 6.65 -18.00 -8.56
C ALA A 36 7.49 -17.75 -9.83
N ASP A 37 6.99 -16.93 -10.75
CA ASP A 37 7.65 -16.65 -12.03
C ASP A 37 8.75 -15.58 -11.88
N THR A 38 8.49 -14.55 -11.05
CA THR A 38 9.37 -13.39 -10.95
C THR A 38 10.15 -13.32 -9.63
N GLY A 39 9.77 -14.07 -8.60
CA GLY A 39 10.39 -13.97 -7.27
C GLY A 39 10.16 -12.62 -6.57
N THR A 40 9.17 -11.83 -7.04
CA THR A 40 8.87 -10.48 -6.54
C THR A 40 7.46 -10.38 -5.96
N PHE A 41 7.25 -9.36 -5.12
CA PHE A 41 5.93 -8.93 -4.66
C PHE A 41 5.35 -7.84 -5.58
N SER A 42 4.07 -7.54 -5.44
CA SER A 42 3.30 -6.74 -6.43
C SER A 42 2.85 -5.36 -5.94
N GLY A 43 3.28 -4.95 -4.75
CA GLY A 43 3.06 -3.61 -4.19
C GLY A 43 3.79 -2.53 -5.00
N ARG A 44 3.30 -1.30 -4.88
CA ARG A 44 3.78 -0.15 -5.68
C ARG A 44 5.25 0.16 -5.41
N TRP A 45 5.71 -0.03 -4.18
CA TRP A 45 7.06 0.24 -3.71
C TRP A 45 7.78 -1.05 -3.32
N ASP A 46 7.36 -2.19 -3.88
CA ASP A 46 8.07 -3.45 -3.71
C ASP A 46 9.25 -3.51 -4.67
N SER A 47 10.21 -4.39 -4.38
CA SER A 47 11.35 -4.62 -5.26
C SER A 47 10.88 -5.14 -6.64
N PRO A 48 11.34 -4.54 -7.75
CA PRO A 48 11.22 -5.13 -9.08
C PRO A 48 12.25 -6.25 -9.29
N ASP A 49 13.27 -6.32 -8.43
CA ASP A 49 14.34 -7.31 -8.48
C ASP A 49 14.00 -8.51 -7.56
N PRO A 50 14.15 -9.76 -8.03
CA PRO A 50 13.82 -10.96 -7.26
C PRO A 50 14.59 -11.02 -5.93
N HIS A 51 13.92 -11.43 -4.86
CA HIS A 51 14.56 -11.74 -3.56
C HIS A 51 15.49 -10.66 -2.99
N THR A 52 15.26 -9.38 -3.32
CA THR A 52 16.16 -8.29 -2.92
C THR A 52 15.79 -7.70 -1.57
N TYR A 53 14.55 -7.23 -1.40
CA TYR A 53 14.02 -6.74 -0.13
C TYR A 53 12.50 -6.89 -0.08
N ARG A 54 11.95 -6.96 1.13
CA ARG A 54 10.52 -6.89 1.40
C ARG A 54 10.12 -5.49 1.82
N THR A 55 8.86 -5.15 1.57
CA THR A 55 8.29 -3.86 1.94
C THR A 55 7.06 -4.07 2.81
N THR A 56 6.97 -3.31 3.91
CA THR A 56 5.80 -3.27 4.78
C THR A 56 5.12 -1.92 4.63
N TYR A 57 3.79 -1.93 4.53
CA TYR A 57 2.98 -0.74 4.30
C TYR A 57 2.19 -0.36 5.53
N ALA A 58 2.11 0.93 5.81
CA ALA A 58 1.38 1.51 6.92
C ALA A 58 0.71 2.83 6.51
N ALA A 59 -0.20 3.32 7.34
CA ALA A 59 -0.83 4.62 7.23
C ALA A 59 -0.61 5.45 8.49
N THR A 60 -0.63 6.77 8.38
CA THR A 60 -0.58 7.65 9.57
C THR A 60 -1.82 7.47 10.46
N GLU A 61 -2.97 7.16 9.85
CA GLU A 61 -4.25 6.95 10.55
C GLU A 61 -4.83 5.55 10.28
N PRO A 62 -5.62 4.98 11.22
CA PRO A 62 -6.31 3.69 11.01
C PRO A 62 -7.14 3.68 9.74
N GLN A 63 -7.84 4.78 9.46
CA GLN A 63 -8.71 4.92 8.30
C GLN A 63 -7.94 4.72 6.99
N GLY A 64 -6.77 5.33 6.83
CA GLY A 64 -5.94 5.16 5.63
C GLY A 64 -5.55 3.71 5.39
N ALA A 65 -5.16 2.99 6.45
CA ALA A 65 -4.81 1.57 6.35
C ALA A 65 -6.02 0.72 5.94
N LEU A 66 -7.21 1.02 6.49
CA LEU A 66 -8.46 0.33 6.19
C LEU A 66 -8.92 0.59 4.75
N LEU A 67 -8.84 1.83 4.26
CA LEU A 67 -9.21 2.18 2.88
C LEU A 67 -8.43 1.35 1.87
N GLU A 68 -7.11 1.22 2.04
CA GLU A 68 -6.26 0.47 1.10
C GLU A 68 -6.61 -1.02 1.02
N VAL A 69 -6.90 -1.66 2.16
CA VAL A 69 -7.18 -3.10 2.20
C VAL A 69 -8.63 -3.45 1.87
N LEU A 70 -9.59 -2.55 2.14
CA LEU A 70 -11.00 -2.75 1.85
C LEU A 70 -11.37 -2.39 0.41
N ALA A 71 -10.58 -1.55 -0.26
CA ALA A 71 -10.90 -1.08 -1.61
C ALA A 71 -11.06 -2.20 -2.66
N ARG A 72 -10.52 -3.40 -2.41
CA ARG A 72 -10.73 -4.57 -3.28
C ARG A 72 -12.18 -5.06 -3.32
N PHE A 73 -13.00 -4.68 -2.34
CA PHE A 73 -14.42 -5.00 -2.29
C PHE A 73 -15.28 -3.92 -2.91
N ARG A 74 -14.69 -2.78 -3.29
CA ARG A 74 -15.43 -1.69 -3.90
C ARG A 74 -16.13 -2.20 -5.16
N PRO A 75 -17.44 -1.95 -5.31
CA PRO A 75 -18.16 -2.32 -6.53
C PRO A 75 -17.45 -1.70 -7.74
N ASP A 76 -17.07 -2.53 -8.71
CA ASP A 76 -16.53 -2.04 -9.97
C ASP A 76 -17.67 -1.42 -10.77
N PRO A 77 -17.64 -0.11 -11.10
CA PRO A 77 -18.75 0.55 -11.79
C PRO A 77 -19.08 -0.09 -13.13
N SER A 78 -18.09 -0.64 -13.84
CA SER A 78 -18.30 -1.33 -15.12
C SER A 78 -18.95 -2.70 -14.93
N LEU A 79 -18.59 -3.42 -13.86
CA LEU A 79 -19.21 -4.69 -13.50
C LEU A 79 -20.64 -4.49 -13.01
N VAL A 80 -20.88 -3.48 -12.16
CA VAL A 80 -22.21 -3.13 -11.66
C VAL A 80 -23.13 -2.72 -12.81
N ALA A 81 -22.64 -1.92 -13.76
CA ALA A 81 -23.39 -1.57 -14.95
C ALA A 81 -23.75 -2.81 -15.78
N ALA A 82 -22.77 -3.71 -16.02
CA ALA A 82 -23.00 -4.95 -16.75
C ALA A 82 -23.97 -5.90 -16.02
N MET A 83 -23.92 -5.98 -14.68
CA MET A 83 -24.83 -6.80 -13.88
C MET A 83 -26.27 -6.26 -13.88
N THR A 84 -26.45 -4.93 -13.93
CA THR A 84 -27.77 -4.30 -14.00
C THR A 84 -28.49 -4.62 -15.32
N GLU A 85 -27.74 -4.98 -16.38
CA GLU A 85 -28.28 -5.38 -17.67
C GLU A 85 -28.69 -6.86 -17.75
N ILE A 86 -28.37 -7.67 -16.73
CA ILE A 86 -28.74 -9.10 -16.67
C ILE A 86 -30.11 -9.23 -16.00
N GLU A 87 -31.16 -9.50 -16.80
CA GLU A 87 -32.47 -9.94 -16.26
C GLU A 87 -32.31 -11.27 -15.52
N THR A 88 -32.46 -11.24 -14.20
CA THR A 88 -32.44 -12.43 -13.34
C THR A 88 -33.88 -12.77 -12.96
N ASP A 89 -34.34 -14.00 -13.26
CA ASP A 89 -35.64 -14.50 -12.81
C ASP A 89 -35.62 -14.70 -11.28
N GLU A 90 -36.74 -14.39 -10.61
CA GLU A 90 -36.95 -14.59 -9.16
C GLU A 90 -36.61 -16.02 -8.69
N ALA A 91 -36.79 -17.03 -9.54
CA ALA A 91 -36.43 -18.41 -9.25
C ALA A 91 -34.90 -18.64 -9.20
N ASP A 92 -34.14 -17.99 -10.08
CA ASP A 92 -32.68 -18.09 -10.14
C ASP A 92 -32.01 -17.29 -9.00
N GLN A 93 -32.58 -16.12 -8.65
CA GLN A 93 -32.14 -15.31 -7.50
C GLN A 93 -32.29 -16.08 -6.17
N ALA A 94 -33.33 -16.91 -6.04
CA ALA A 94 -33.60 -17.70 -4.84
C ALA A 94 -32.71 -18.95 -4.73
N LEU A 95 -32.29 -19.54 -5.85
CA LEU A 95 -31.44 -20.74 -5.90
C LEU A 95 -29.94 -20.42 -5.87
N TYR A 96 -29.54 -19.28 -6.44
CA TYR A 96 -28.15 -18.83 -6.55
C TYR A 96 -28.07 -17.33 -6.24
N PRO A 97 -28.22 -16.93 -4.96
CA PRO A 97 -28.12 -15.53 -4.60
C PRO A 97 -26.74 -15.00 -5.01
N THR A 98 -26.75 -14.02 -5.90
CA THR A 98 -25.53 -13.31 -6.27
C THR A 98 -25.12 -12.46 -5.08
N GLN A 99 -23.93 -12.71 -4.51
CA GLN A 99 -23.42 -11.89 -3.40
C GLN A 99 -23.38 -10.42 -3.88
N PRO A 100 -23.98 -9.48 -3.14
CA PRO A 100 -24.01 -8.09 -3.58
C PRO A 100 -22.59 -7.56 -3.77
N ALA A 101 -22.36 -6.85 -4.87
CA ALA A 101 -21.12 -6.08 -5.03
C ALA A 101 -21.03 -5.06 -3.88
N GLY A 102 -19.87 -4.94 -3.25
CA GLY A 102 -19.68 -4.06 -2.10
C GLY A 102 -19.79 -4.74 -0.74
N THR A 103 -20.01 -6.05 -0.68
CA THR A 103 -20.05 -6.78 0.59
C THR A 103 -18.67 -7.22 1.05
N VAL A 104 -18.40 -7.09 2.36
CA VAL A 104 -17.17 -7.57 3.01
C VAL A 104 -17.47 -8.82 3.85
N PRO A 105 -16.91 -9.99 3.50
CA PRO A 105 -17.21 -11.24 4.19
C PRO A 105 -16.75 -11.25 5.66
N ALA A 106 -17.51 -11.91 6.55
CA ALA A 106 -17.20 -12.03 7.97
C ALA A 106 -15.79 -12.62 8.24
N GLU A 107 -15.36 -13.59 7.43
CA GLU A 107 -14.03 -14.19 7.54
C GLU A 107 -12.89 -13.21 7.23
N TRP A 108 -13.17 -12.13 6.48
CA TRP A 108 -12.18 -11.09 6.22
C TRP A 108 -11.76 -10.39 7.52
N PHE A 109 -12.74 -10.07 8.37
CA PHE A 109 -12.55 -9.46 9.69
C PHE A 109 -11.85 -10.44 10.63
N ALA A 110 -12.35 -11.68 10.71
CA ALA A 110 -11.81 -12.71 11.60
C ALA A 110 -10.33 -13.03 11.31
N ALA A 111 -9.92 -13.01 10.04
CA ALA A 111 -8.56 -13.32 9.62
C ALA A 111 -7.55 -12.17 9.83
N ARG A 112 -8.01 -10.97 10.23
CA ARG A 112 -7.19 -9.75 10.26
C ARG A 112 -7.18 -9.07 11.62
N LEU A 113 -6.19 -8.21 11.74
CA LEU A 113 -5.94 -7.39 12.91
C LEU A 113 -5.62 -5.96 12.44
N LEU A 114 -6.09 -4.98 13.20
CA LEU A 114 -5.67 -3.59 13.09
C LEU A 114 -4.57 -3.36 14.12
N THR A 115 -3.40 -2.95 13.66
CA THR A 115 -2.22 -2.81 14.50
C THR A 115 -1.63 -1.43 14.42
N ARG A 116 -1.25 -0.90 15.57
CA ARG A 116 -0.51 0.35 15.73
C ARG A 116 0.95 0.05 16.09
N ALA A 117 1.88 0.87 15.63
CA ALA A 117 3.28 0.85 16.05
C ALA A 117 3.85 2.27 16.07
N SER A 118 4.87 2.50 16.89
CA SER A 118 5.72 3.69 16.82
C SER A 118 6.71 3.52 15.65
N LEU A 119 6.93 4.59 14.87
CA LEU A 119 7.77 4.57 13.67
C LEU A 119 9.03 5.43 13.86
N ALA A 120 10.19 4.82 13.70
CA ALA A 120 11.49 5.50 13.66
C ALA A 120 12.14 5.34 12.28
N GLY A 121 13.21 6.10 12.03
CA GLY A 121 13.99 6.03 10.79
C GLY A 121 13.89 7.30 9.94
N SER A 122 14.49 7.23 8.74
CA SER A 122 14.54 8.29 7.75
C SER A 122 13.68 7.91 6.54
N TYR A 123 12.78 8.79 6.11
CA TYR A 123 11.84 8.48 5.02
C TYR A 123 11.87 9.55 3.94
N LEU A 124 11.84 9.09 2.69
CA LEU A 124 11.72 9.96 1.53
C LEU A 124 10.27 10.41 1.37
N ASP A 125 10.01 11.72 1.28
CA ASP A 125 8.73 12.21 0.79
C ASP A 125 8.72 12.21 -0.74
N ILE A 126 8.08 11.20 -1.33
CA ILE A 126 8.08 11.04 -2.79
C ILE A 126 7.27 12.12 -3.50
N ALA A 127 6.31 12.73 -2.82
CA ALA A 127 5.41 13.73 -3.40
C ALA A 127 5.96 15.16 -3.26
N HIS A 128 7.04 15.37 -2.51
CA HIS A 128 7.63 16.69 -2.34
C HIS A 128 8.24 17.21 -3.65
N SER A 129 8.06 18.49 -3.94
CA SER A 129 8.52 19.10 -5.21
C SER A 129 10.02 18.93 -5.47
N GLU A 130 10.85 19.02 -4.43
CA GLU A 130 12.30 18.77 -4.52
C GLU A 130 12.61 17.33 -4.91
N THR A 131 11.91 16.35 -4.31
CA THR A 131 12.06 14.94 -4.66
C THR A 131 11.63 14.69 -6.11
N VAL A 132 10.49 15.23 -6.54
CA VAL A 132 10.02 15.10 -7.93
C VAL A 132 11.05 15.66 -8.90
N ALA A 133 11.56 16.87 -8.65
CA ALA A 133 12.57 17.50 -9.48
C ALA A 133 13.91 16.72 -9.47
N GLY A 134 14.33 16.21 -8.32
CA GLY A 134 15.57 15.45 -8.15
C GLY A 134 15.54 14.09 -8.85
N LEU A 135 14.37 13.45 -8.92
CA LEU A 135 14.17 12.17 -9.62
C LEU A 135 13.91 12.33 -11.12
N TRP A 136 13.43 13.50 -11.56
CA TRP A 136 13.00 13.74 -12.93
C TRP A 136 14.06 13.35 -13.97
N GLY A 137 15.32 13.74 -13.77
CA GLY A 137 16.40 13.48 -14.73
C GLY A 137 16.68 12.00 -15.00
N GLU A 138 16.34 11.10 -14.07
CA GLU A 138 16.53 9.65 -14.22
C GLU A 138 15.24 8.95 -14.69
N PHE A 139 14.08 9.41 -14.22
CA PHE A 139 12.82 8.69 -14.40
C PHE A 139 11.86 9.28 -15.45
N ALA A 140 12.10 10.51 -15.94
CA ALA A 140 11.23 11.13 -16.95
C ALA A 140 11.15 10.34 -18.25
N HIS A 141 12.29 9.84 -18.74
CA HIS A 141 12.30 9.00 -19.94
C HIS A 141 11.50 7.71 -19.73
N ILE A 142 11.66 7.04 -18.58
CA ILE A 142 10.95 5.80 -18.26
C ILE A 142 9.44 6.05 -18.18
N ALA A 143 9.03 7.13 -17.49
CA ALA A 143 7.63 7.51 -17.38
C ALA A 143 6.98 7.77 -18.75
N ILE A 144 7.64 8.54 -19.62
CA ILE A 144 7.08 8.98 -20.90
C ILE A 144 7.22 7.88 -21.96
N ALA A 145 8.43 7.39 -22.20
CA ALA A 145 8.72 6.50 -23.33
C ALA A 145 8.29 5.05 -23.08
N GLU A 146 8.40 4.56 -21.85
CA GLU A 146 8.10 3.14 -21.54
C GLU A 146 6.68 2.94 -21.01
N HIS A 147 6.09 3.97 -20.41
CA HIS A 147 4.77 3.89 -19.79
C HIS A 147 3.71 4.83 -20.39
N GLY A 148 4.08 5.64 -21.38
CA GLY A 148 3.14 6.50 -22.10
C GLY A 148 2.51 7.58 -21.23
N LEU A 149 3.16 7.96 -20.12
CA LEU A 149 2.70 9.07 -19.28
C LEU A 149 3.03 10.40 -19.94
N ALA A 150 2.27 11.45 -19.58
CA ALA A 150 2.48 12.78 -20.12
C ALA A 150 3.78 13.42 -19.62
N ASP A 151 4.16 13.14 -18.36
CA ASP A 151 5.38 13.61 -17.71
C ASP A 151 5.72 12.71 -16.51
N PHE A 152 6.86 12.97 -15.88
CA PHE A 152 7.19 12.51 -14.54
C PHE A 152 6.82 13.59 -13.52
N ASP A 153 5.62 13.49 -12.96
CA ASP A 153 5.08 14.43 -12.00
C ASP A 153 4.33 13.73 -10.85
N GLY A 154 3.67 14.51 -9.99
CA GLY A 154 2.88 13.96 -8.88
C GLY A 154 1.76 13.02 -9.34
N SER A 155 1.21 13.21 -10.54
CA SER A 155 0.17 12.33 -11.09
C SER A 155 0.74 10.98 -11.52
N ALA A 156 1.92 10.97 -12.14
CA ALA A 156 2.67 9.76 -12.47
C ALA A 156 2.97 8.95 -11.20
N LEU A 157 3.42 9.64 -10.15
CA LEU A 157 3.74 9.04 -8.85
C LEU A 157 2.51 8.61 -8.05
N GLN A 158 1.30 9.00 -8.42
CA GLN A 158 0.05 8.49 -7.82
C GLN A 158 -0.64 7.42 -8.67
N ASN A 159 -0.23 7.24 -9.93
CA ASN A 159 -0.85 6.31 -10.85
C ASN A 159 -0.57 4.85 -10.45
N ALA A 160 -1.58 4.19 -9.87
CA ALA A 160 -1.48 2.80 -9.40
C ALA A 160 -1.40 1.76 -10.53
N HIS A 161 -1.66 2.14 -11.79
CA HIS A 161 -1.59 1.23 -12.94
C HIS A 161 -0.16 1.08 -13.47
N VAL A 162 0.73 2.02 -13.14
CA VAL A 162 2.13 2.02 -13.61
C VAL A 162 3.07 1.66 -12.44
N ARG A 163 2.85 0.46 -11.87
CA ARG A 163 3.69 -0.04 -10.77
C ARG A 163 5.16 -0.19 -11.13
N PRO A 164 5.55 -0.62 -12.35
CA PRO A 164 6.98 -0.74 -12.68
C PRO A 164 7.77 0.55 -12.46
N LEU A 165 7.17 1.73 -12.73
CA LEU A 165 7.80 3.02 -12.46
C LEU A 165 8.08 3.20 -10.96
N THR A 166 7.07 3.03 -10.10
CA THR A 166 7.25 3.22 -8.65
C THR A 166 8.16 2.15 -8.03
N GLN A 167 8.15 0.93 -8.56
CA GLN A 167 9.06 -0.14 -8.13
C GLN A 167 10.52 0.16 -8.53
N ALA A 168 10.75 0.69 -9.74
CA ALA A 168 12.08 1.12 -10.18
C ALA A 168 12.63 2.25 -9.30
N ILE A 169 11.79 3.23 -8.96
CA ILE A 169 12.13 4.29 -8.01
C ILE A 169 12.45 3.69 -6.64
N SER A 170 11.60 2.79 -6.14
CA SER A 170 11.78 2.13 -4.84
C SER A 170 13.13 1.42 -4.76
N ALA A 171 13.49 0.65 -5.80
CA ALA A 171 14.79 -0.03 -5.89
C ALA A 171 15.96 0.95 -5.94
N ARG A 172 15.80 2.10 -6.60
CA ARG A 172 16.82 3.14 -6.63
C ARG A 172 17.01 3.77 -5.25
N VAL A 173 15.93 4.08 -4.53
CA VAL A 173 15.95 4.64 -3.17
C VAL A 173 16.55 3.65 -2.18
N TYR A 174 16.15 2.38 -2.21
CA TYR A 174 16.69 1.32 -1.35
C TYR A 174 18.22 1.17 -1.48
N ARG A 175 18.75 1.39 -2.70
CA ARG A 175 20.19 1.31 -2.99
C ARG A 175 20.96 2.60 -2.66
N MET A 176 20.31 3.66 -2.18
CA MET A 176 21.00 4.87 -1.74
C MET A 176 21.57 4.64 -0.35
N THR A 177 22.90 4.60 -0.26
CA THR A 177 23.63 4.49 1.01
C THR A 177 24.58 5.66 1.19
N THR A 178 24.85 6.03 2.44
CA THR A 178 25.92 6.94 2.81
C THR A 178 27.28 6.29 2.53
N ASP A 179 28.36 7.07 2.68
CA ASP A 179 29.73 6.55 2.56
C ASP A 179 30.06 5.42 3.56
N ASP A 180 29.28 5.29 4.64
CA ASP A 180 29.40 4.25 5.66
C ASP A 180 28.47 3.05 5.41
N ASP A 181 27.95 2.88 4.19
CA ASP A 181 27.00 1.83 3.78
C ASP A 181 25.68 1.82 4.59
N VAL A 182 25.31 2.96 5.18
CA VAL A 182 24.04 3.13 5.89
C VAL A 182 22.96 3.59 4.90
N PRO A 183 21.75 3.00 4.88
CA PRO A 183 20.67 3.47 4.03
C PRO A 183 20.39 4.98 4.26
N PHE A 184 20.28 5.75 3.17
CA PHE A 184 19.84 7.15 3.25
C PHE A 184 18.36 7.25 3.67
N PHE A 185 17.57 6.27 3.22
CA PHE A 185 16.15 6.15 3.52
C PHE A 185 15.82 4.72 3.91
N ASP A 186 15.08 4.59 5.00
CA ASP A 186 14.49 3.35 5.50
C ASP A 186 13.16 3.01 4.82
N GLY A 187 12.64 3.92 3.99
CA GLY A 187 11.37 3.75 3.31
C GLY A 187 10.87 5.02 2.62
N ILE A 188 9.62 4.98 2.18
CA ILE A 188 8.99 6.05 1.39
C ILE A 188 7.67 6.47 2.05
N ARG A 189 7.51 7.77 2.28
CA ARG A 189 6.22 8.41 2.55
C ARG A 189 5.56 8.77 1.23
N PHE A 190 4.28 8.44 1.09
CA PHE A 190 3.50 8.73 -0.12
C PHE A 190 2.03 8.97 0.22
N LEU A 191 1.30 9.58 -0.71
CA LEU A 191 -0.12 9.85 -0.54
C LEU A 191 -0.98 8.70 -1.08
N SER A 192 -2.08 8.41 -0.39
CA SER A 192 -3.05 7.43 -0.87
C SER A 192 -3.71 7.90 -2.16
N ARG A 193 -4.04 6.93 -3.02
CA ARG A 193 -4.85 7.18 -4.22
C ARG A 193 -6.32 7.48 -3.90
N PHE A 194 -6.78 7.19 -2.67
CA PHE A 194 -8.16 7.45 -2.25
C PHE A 194 -8.37 8.86 -1.70
N GLY A 195 -7.29 9.60 -1.50
CA GLY A 195 -7.32 10.96 -0.99
C GLY A 195 -5.93 11.40 -0.56
N ALA A 196 -5.53 12.60 -0.99
CA ALA A 196 -4.24 13.19 -0.61
C ALA A 196 -4.17 13.59 0.88
N ASP A 197 -5.31 13.57 1.57
CA ASP A 197 -5.43 13.71 3.02
C ASP A 197 -4.98 12.45 3.79
N GLN A 198 -4.85 11.31 3.10
CA GLN A 198 -4.41 10.05 3.70
C GLN A 198 -2.94 9.79 3.38
N GLU A 199 -2.11 9.82 4.41
CA GLU A 199 -0.68 9.59 4.31
C GLU A 199 -0.33 8.12 4.56
N LEU A 200 0.51 7.59 3.69
CA LEU A 200 0.97 6.21 3.70
C LEU A 200 2.50 6.15 3.75
N TRP A 201 2.98 5.04 4.27
CA TRP A 201 4.38 4.80 4.53
C TRP A 201 4.74 3.40 4.07
N THR A 202 5.92 3.26 3.48
CA THR A 202 6.58 1.99 3.35
C THR A 202 7.79 1.92 4.26
N VAL A 203 8.05 0.74 4.80
CA VAL A 203 9.29 0.42 5.51
C VAL A 203 9.98 -0.69 4.72
N PHE A 204 11.22 -0.46 4.34
CA PHE A 204 12.06 -1.46 3.68
C PHE A 204 12.64 -2.41 4.71
N GLU A 205 12.69 -3.68 4.33
CA GLU A 205 13.45 -4.69 5.06
C GLU A 205 14.94 -4.36 5.01
N GLN A 206 15.58 -4.35 6.17
CA GLN A 206 17.02 -4.16 6.32
C GLN A 206 17.72 -5.47 6.71
N PRO A 207 19.02 -5.64 6.38
CA PRO A 207 19.74 -6.89 6.62
C PRO A 207 19.78 -7.37 8.08
N ASP A 208 19.65 -6.46 9.05
CA ASP A 208 19.68 -6.76 10.48
C ASP A 208 18.27 -6.87 11.11
N ASP A 209 17.22 -6.83 10.29
CA ASP A 209 15.86 -7.09 10.76
C ASP A 209 15.65 -8.56 11.10
N THR A 210 14.66 -8.81 11.97
CA THR A 210 14.26 -10.17 12.36
C THR A 210 13.01 -10.59 11.58
N SER A 211 11.94 -11.02 12.27
CA SER A 211 10.66 -11.29 11.60
C SER A 211 9.92 -10.00 11.22
N THR A 212 10.22 -8.89 11.89
CA THR A 212 9.65 -7.54 11.71
C THR A 212 10.79 -6.53 11.67
N SER A 213 10.54 -5.33 11.10
CA SER A 213 11.50 -4.22 11.10
C SER A 213 11.87 -3.76 12.51
N LYS A 214 13.15 -3.50 12.74
CA LYS A 214 13.67 -2.87 13.96
C LYS A 214 13.17 -1.43 14.16
N LEU A 215 12.67 -0.80 13.10
CA LEU A 215 12.16 0.57 13.10
C LEU A 215 10.73 0.69 13.64
N LEU A 216 10.09 -0.45 13.89
CA LEU A 216 8.75 -0.54 14.46
C LEU A 216 8.86 -0.98 15.92
N SER A 217 8.26 -0.21 16.82
CA SER A 217 8.24 -0.51 18.26
C SER A 217 6.86 -0.28 18.85
N GLU A 218 6.69 -0.65 20.12
CA GLU A 218 5.44 -0.42 20.88
C GLU A 218 4.19 -0.97 20.16
N ILE A 219 4.34 -2.14 19.53
CA ILE A 219 3.28 -2.75 18.71
C ILE A 219 2.06 -3.07 19.58
N GLN A 220 0.91 -2.55 19.18
CA GLN A 220 -0.38 -2.79 19.78
C GLN A 220 -1.33 -3.39 18.74
N THR A 221 -2.05 -4.43 19.12
CA THR A 221 -2.90 -5.21 18.23
C THR A 221 -4.34 -5.17 18.70
N MET A 222 -5.24 -4.87 17.77
CA MET A 222 -6.69 -4.89 17.97
C MET A 222 -7.33 -5.84 16.96
N ASN A 223 -8.42 -6.48 17.36
CA ASN A 223 -9.28 -7.18 16.42
C ASN A 223 -9.90 -6.15 15.47
N VAL A 224 -10.09 -6.53 14.20
CA VAL A 224 -10.93 -5.74 13.30
C VAL A 224 -12.36 -6.21 13.48
N SER A 225 -13.26 -5.28 13.75
CA SER A 225 -14.69 -5.51 13.89
C SER A 225 -15.47 -4.54 13.00
N GLU A 226 -16.59 -4.98 12.45
CA GLU A 226 -17.54 -4.11 11.74
C GLU A 226 -18.10 -2.98 12.63
N SER A 227 -18.12 -3.20 13.95
CA SER A 227 -18.56 -2.22 14.94
C SER A 227 -17.51 -1.17 15.29
N ASP A 228 -16.27 -1.32 14.80
CA ASP A 228 -15.23 -0.33 15.01
C ASP A 228 -15.53 0.93 14.20
N HIS A 229 -15.42 2.10 14.85
CA HIS A 229 -15.71 3.39 14.22
C HIS A 229 -14.93 3.61 12.91
N ASP A 230 -13.64 3.29 12.91
CA ASP A 230 -12.79 3.53 11.73
C ASP A 230 -13.09 2.56 10.59
N VAL A 231 -13.49 1.32 10.92
CA VAL A 231 -13.94 0.32 9.96
C VAL A 231 -15.23 0.79 9.30
N ALA A 232 -16.24 1.16 10.09
CA ALA A 232 -17.50 1.70 9.59
C ALA A 232 -17.29 2.94 8.72
N LYS A 233 -16.39 3.86 9.11
CA LYS A 233 -16.04 5.05 8.34
C LYS A 233 -15.37 4.70 7.00
N ALA A 234 -14.42 3.77 6.98
CA ALA A 234 -13.76 3.33 5.76
C ALA A 234 -14.74 2.60 4.80
N MET A 235 -15.57 1.71 5.34
CA MET A 235 -16.62 1.01 4.57
C MET A 235 -17.61 2.00 3.95
N LYS A 236 -18.10 2.96 4.73
CA LYS A 236 -18.96 4.04 4.22
C LYS A 236 -18.28 4.84 3.10
N THR A 237 -17.00 5.17 3.24
CA THR A 237 -16.23 5.91 2.22
C THR A 237 -16.14 5.12 0.90
N LEU A 238 -16.02 3.80 0.98
CA LEU A 238 -15.91 2.91 -0.16
C LEU A 238 -17.26 2.38 -0.69
N GLY A 239 -18.37 2.72 -0.04
CA GLY A 239 -19.70 2.19 -0.38
C GLY A 239 -19.84 0.70 -0.09
N LEU A 240 -19.30 0.24 1.04
CA LEU A 240 -19.29 -1.17 1.45
C LEU A 240 -20.25 -1.44 2.60
N THR A 241 -20.74 -2.68 2.68
CA THR A 241 -21.52 -3.22 3.79
C THR A 241 -20.90 -4.52 4.28
N PRO A 242 -21.03 -4.88 5.57
CA PRO A 242 -20.67 -6.22 6.02
C PRO A 242 -21.64 -7.23 5.41
N ASP A 243 -21.20 -8.48 5.26
CA ASP A 243 -22.12 -9.56 4.89
C ASP A 243 -23.11 -9.79 6.04
N GLU A 244 -24.40 -9.82 5.73
CA GLU A 244 -25.42 -10.23 6.69
C GLU A 244 -25.51 -11.76 6.61
N ASP A 245 -25.09 -12.46 7.67
CA ASP A 245 -25.26 -13.92 7.80
C ASP A 245 -26.74 -14.35 7.67
#